data_AF-A0A8H8M6F6-F1
#
_entry.id   AF-A0A8H8M6F6-F1
#
_cell.length_a   1.000
_cell.length_b   1.000
_cell.length_c   1.000
_cell.angle_alpha   90.00
_cell.angle_beta   90.00
_cell.angle_gamma   90.00
#
_symmetry.space_group_name_H-M   'P 1'
#
loop_
_entity.id
_entity.type
_entity.pdbx_description
1 polymer ?
#
loop_
_entity_poly.entity_id
_entity_poly.type
_entity_poly.pdbx_seq_one_letter_code
_entity_poly.pdbx_strand_id
1 'polypeptide(L)'
;MQDTVRESSGCDIDTPQNQACKQVFVPAYSIKAHSASDVRKAVLFAAKHKIRLVVKNTRHHFLGRSSGAVLLQTAARGTREVPAVTIGAGEQWRDVYKAAGEHKLTVVDGAASSVGAAGGWLQGGGHNPLSSLFGLGVDNALQCTVVKADGVTVKANVCYNKDRFMGATWGGGSTWGVLLDVTYKTHPPTSLVTVPISLNTTDSQKLKEFTEVFFRALPNITDKGIRGYVSWVLPVGFSFFVIHANSSGIAATNAILQPIFDWADQNPGTHIDSDSGNFPSFDSFFVEYFSGEDGEVGVGWIGGRLVSKEAFSKNAAQLAEVTINHGHWA
;
A
#
# COMPACT_ATOMS: atom_id res chain seq x y z
N MET A 1 -9.71 0.85 -6.61
CA MET A 1 -9.23 2.18 -7.06
C MET A 1 -8.64 2.15 -8.48
N GLN A 2 -9.27 2.83 -9.44
CA GLN A 2 -8.76 3.18 -10.77
C GLN A 2 -8.92 4.69 -10.94
N ASP A 3 -7.96 5.39 -11.54
CA ASP A 3 -8.02 6.84 -11.76
C ASP A 3 -8.87 7.17 -13.01
N THR A 4 -10.17 7.40 -12.80
CA THR A 4 -11.13 7.74 -13.87
C THR A 4 -10.82 9.08 -14.55
N VAL A 5 -10.16 10.04 -13.86
CA VAL A 5 -9.72 11.30 -14.49
C VAL A 5 -8.77 11.03 -15.64
N ARG A 6 -7.88 10.04 -15.50
CA ARG A 6 -6.90 9.70 -16.55
C ARG A 6 -7.35 8.56 -17.46
N GLU A 7 -8.08 7.57 -16.94
CA GLU A 7 -8.44 6.37 -17.70
C GLU A 7 -9.82 6.43 -18.37
N SER A 8 -10.75 7.29 -17.94
CA SER A 8 -12.11 7.39 -18.51
C SER A 8 -12.64 8.82 -18.75
N SER A 9 -11.77 9.84 -18.78
CA SER A 9 -12.14 11.24 -19.12
C SER A 9 -13.05 11.36 -20.35
N GLY A 10 -14.35 11.59 -20.15
CA GLY A 10 -15.35 11.72 -21.21
C GLY A 10 -15.78 10.41 -21.89
N CYS A 11 -15.48 9.27 -21.26
CA CYS A 11 -15.99 7.94 -21.58
C CYS A 11 -16.08 7.09 -20.30
N ASP A 12 -16.82 7.59 -19.31
CA ASP A 12 -17.15 6.91 -18.06
C ASP A 12 -18.56 6.30 -18.12
N ILE A 13 -18.93 5.45 -17.16
CA ILE A 13 -20.23 4.77 -17.12
C ILE A 13 -21.42 5.74 -17.08
N ASP A 14 -21.26 6.90 -16.44
CA ASP A 14 -22.27 7.97 -16.35
C ASP A 14 -22.23 8.94 -17.55
N THR A 15 -21.37 8.70 -18.55
CA THR A 15 -21.30 9.55 -19.74
C THR A 15 -22.56 9.36 -20.61
N PRO A 16 -23.24 10.45 -21.05
CA PRO A 16 -24.43 10.35 -21.89
C PRO A 16 -24.20 9.48 -23.14
N GLN A 17 -25.14 8.58 -23.44
CA GLN A 17 -25.00 7.62 -24.55
C GLN A 17 -24.83 8.27 -25.94
N ASN A 18 -25.24 9.53 -26.09
CA ASN A 18 -25.09 10.32 -27.32
C ASN A 18 -23.73 11.06 -27.41
N GLN A 19 -22.90 11.00 -26.37
CA GLN A 19 -21.56 11.57 -26.37
C GLN A 19 -20.54 10.56 -26.92
N ALA A 20 -19.70 11.01 -27.86
CA ALA A 20 -18.67 10.16 -28.44
C ALA A 20 -17.58 9.81 -27.40
N CYS A 21 -17.51 8.55 -27.01
CA CYS A 21 -16.42 7.98 -26.22
C CYS A 21 -15.07 8.23 -26.89
N LYS A 22 -14.12 8.86 -26.17
CA LYS A 22 -12.76 9.12 -26.65
C LYS A 22 -11.75 8.26 -25.91
N GLN A 23 -10.71 7.84 -26.63
CA GLN A 23 -9.60 7.03 -26.11
C GLN A 23 -8.72 7.77 -25.08
N VAL A 24 -8.63 9.10 -25.19
CA VAL A 24 -7.85 10.03 -24.34
C VAL A 24 -6.45 9.51 -23.98
N PHE A 25 -6.17 9.15 -22.72
CA PHE A 25 -4.84 8.70 -22.28
C PHE A 25 -4.67 7.18 -22.26
N VAL A 26 -5.69 6.40 -22.60
CA VAL A 26 -5.63 4.94 -22.67
C VAL A 26 -4.89 4.52 -23.95
N PRO A 27 -3.87 3.64 -23.92
CA PRO A 27 -3.17 3.21 -25.14
C PRO A 27 -4.12 2.59 -26.17
N ALA A 28 -3.96 2.96 -27.44
CA ALA A 28 -4.76 2.44 -28.56
C ALA A 28 -4.56 0.92 -28.80
N TYR A 29 -3.47 0.35 -28.30
CA TYR A 29 -3.18 -1.09 -28.36
C TYR A 29 -2.68 -1.57 -26.99
N SER A 30 -2.98 -2.82 -26.65
CA SER A 30 -2.42 -3.49 -25.47
C SER A 30 -1.90 -4.87 -25.84
N ILE A 31 -0.83 -5.30 -25.17
CA ILE A 31 -0.22 -6.62 -25.34
C ILE A 31 -0.43 -7.37 -24.04
N LYS A 32 -1.20 -8.46 -24.08
CA LYS A 32 -1.32 -9.41 -22.96
C LYS A 32 -0.09 -10.32 -22.97
N ALA A 33 0.98 -9.89 -22.30
CA ALA A 33 2.24 -10.63 -22.26
C ALA A 33 2.11 -11.90 -21.41
N HIS A 34 2.43 -13.06 -21.99
CA HIS A 34 2.37 -14.37 -21.32
C HIS A 34 3.76 -15.02 -21.16
N SER A 35 4.82 -14.31 -21.53
CA SER A 35 6.19 -14.78 -21.41
C SER A 35 7.17 -13.60 -21.31
N ALA A 36 8.36 -13.84 -20.74
CA ALA A 36 9.50 -12.93 -20.86
C ALA A 36 9.81 -12.59 -22.33
N SER A 37 9.54 -13.53 -23.25
CA SER A 37 9.69 -13.33 -24.69
C SER A 37 8.70 -12.31 -25.25
N ASP A 38 7.46 -12.27 -24.78
CA ASP A 38 6.45 -11.31 -25.25
C ASP A 38 6.77 -9.90 -24.78
N VAL A 39 7.20 -9.76 -23.52
CA VAL A 39 7.70 -8.49 -22.99
C VAL A 39 8.92 -8.02 -23.79
N ARG A 40 9.90 -8.89 -24.05
CA ARG A 40 11.06 -8.56 -24.89
C ARG A 40 10.66 -8.14 -26.30
N LYS A 41 9.75 -8.88 -26.95
CA LYS A 41 9.22 -8.53 -28.28
C LYS A 41 8.52 -7.17 -28.27
N ALA A 42 7.68 -6.90 -27.26
CA ALA A 42 6.98 -5.63 -27.10
C ALA A 42 7.94 -4.45 -26.93
N VAL A 43 8.95 -4.58 -26.06
CA VAL A 43 9.99 -3.56 -25.85
C VAL A 43 10.75 -3.27 -27.14
N LEU A 44 11.24 -4.31 -27.83
CA LEU A 44 11.99 -4.16 -29.08
C LEU A 44 11.13 -3.63 -30.23
N PHE A 45 9.85 -4.01 -30.29
CA PHE A 45 8.89 -3.47 -31.26
C PHE A 45 8.63 -1.99 -31.02
N ALA A 46 8.35 -1.59 -29.77
CA ALA A 46 8.14 -0.20 -29.40
C ALA A 46 9.36 0.67 -29.73
N ALA A 47 10.57 0.20 -29.40
CA ALA A 47 11.83 0.87 -29.74
C ALA A 47 12.02 1.01 -31.26
N LYS A 48 11.87 -0.09 -32.02
CA LYS A 48 12.00 -0.12 -33.49
C LYS A 48 11.05 0.85 -34.19
N HIS A 49 9.81 0.90 -33.73
CA HIS A 49 8.75 1.71 -34.34
C HIS A 49 8.56 3.10 -33.70
N LYS A 50 9.42 3.48 -32.74
CA LYS A 50 9.36 4.75 -31.98
C LYS A 50 8.01 4.98 -31.29
N ILE A 51 7.36 3.90 -30.85
CA ILE A 51 6.07 3.93 -30.14
C ILE A 51 6.35 4.11 -28.65
N ARG A 52 5.59 5.00 -27.98
CA ARG A 52 5.65 5.15 -26.53
C ARG A 52 5.15 3.87 -25.86
N LEU A 53 6.06 3.15 -25.21
CA LEU A 53 5.72 2.02 -24.35
C LEU A 53 5.14 2.52 -23.01
N VAL A 54 4.13 1.83 -22.50
CA VAL A 54 3.58 1.98 -21.15
C VAL A 54 3.49 0.58 -20.52
N VAL A 55 3.64 0.49 -19.19
CA VAL A 55 3.67 -0.78 -18.44
C VAL A 55 2.65 -0.73 -17.30
N LYS A 56 1.75 -1.72 -17.20
CA LYS A 56 0.69 -1.86 -16.18
C LYS A 56 0.76 -3.16 -15.44
N ASN A 57 0.43 -3.06 -14.16
CA ASN A 57 -0.05 -4.18 -13.37
C ASN A 57 -1.57 -4.07 -13.09
N THR A 58 -1.99 -3.38 -12.02
CA THR A 58 -3.38 -3.43 -11.52
C THR A 58 -4.21 -2.14 -11.68
N ARG A 59 -3.66 -1.07 -12.26
CA ARG A 59 -4.28 0.30 -12.40
C ARG A 59 -4.39 1.14 -11.13
N HIS A 60 -3.86 0.69 -10.00
CA HIS A 60 -3.77 1.46 -8.74
C HIS A 60 -2.78 2.67 -8.78
N HIS A 61 -2.39 3.17 -9.96
CA HIS A 61 -1.39 4.25 -10.05
C HIS A 61 -2.06 5.63 -10.15
N PHE A 62 -2.19 6.34 -9.02
CA PHE A 62 -2.84 7.67 -8.90
C PHE A 62 -2.29 8.80 -9.79
N LEU A 63 -1.15 8.59 -10.46
CA LEU A 63 -0.60 9.51 -11.50
C LEU A 63 -0.70 8.96 -12.94
N GLY A 64 -1.48 7.91 -13.19
CA GLY A 64 -1.73 7.33 -14.52
C GLY A 64 -0.51 6.74 -15.24
N ARG A 65 0.43 6.10 -14.53
CA ARG A 65 1.66 5.53 -15.13
C ARG A 65 1.49 4.09 -15.65
N SER A 66 0.27 3.53 -15.69
CA SER A 66 0.06 2.07 -15.77
C SER A 66 -1.00 1.58 -16.79
N SER A 67 -0.62 1.37 -18.06
CA SER A 67 -1.47 0.73 -19.10
C SER A 67 -0.81 -0.45 -19.89
N GLY A 68 -1.33 -1.71 -19.77
CA GLY A 68 -0.87 -3.07 -20.22
C GLY A 68 0.50 -3.66 -19.73
N ALA A 69 0.79 -4.94 -19.40
CA ALA A 69 0.11 -6.15 -18.84
C ALA A 69 1.19 -7.20 -18.38
N VAL A 70 0.87 -8.39 -17.77
CA VAL A 70 1.86 -9.20 -16.97
C VAL A 70 1.76 -10.76 -16.90
N LEU A 71 2.76 -11.42 -16.26
CA LEU A 71 3.07 -12.88 -16.16
C LEU A 71 3.52 -13.37 -14.75
N LEU A 72 3.41 -14.70 -14.51
CA LEU A 72 3.89 -15.50 -13.37
C LEU A 72 5.00 -16.52 -13.71
N GLN A 73 6.02 -16.68 -12.85
CA GLN A 73 6.81 -17.91 -12.69
C GLN A 73 7.45 -18.04 -11.29
N THR A 74 7.44 -19.23 -10.69
CA THR A 74 8.04 -19.53 -9.38
C THR A 74 9.30 -20.40 -9.49
N ALA A 75 10.38 -20.02 -8.79
CA ALA A 75 11.44 -20.92 -8.29
C ALA A 75 12.48 -20.14 -7.46
N ALA A 76 12.90 -20.72 -6.32
CA ALA A 76 14.14 -20.35 -5.63
C ALA A 76 14.76 -21.58 -4.95
N ARG A 77 16.08 -21.70 -4.99
CA ARG A 77 16.88 -22.67 -4.21
C ARG A 77 18.18 -22.00 -3.75
N GLY A 78 18.54 -22.21 -2.49
CA GLY A 78 19.94 -22.22 -2.02
C GLY A 78 20.55 -20.90 -1.55
N THR A 79 20.47 -20.63 -0.24
CA THR A 79 21.61 -20.62 0.72
C THR A 79 21.26 -19.76 1.95
N ARG A 80 21.50 -20.31 3.16
CA ARG A 80 21.03 -19.83 4.47
C ARG A 80 19.55 -19.40 4.44
N GLU A 81 18.68 -20.39 4.60
CA GLU A 81 17.23 -20.31 4.41
C GLU A 81 16.57 -19.21 5.24
N VAL A 82 16.42 -18.03 4.62
CA VAL A 82 15.27 -17.17 4.87
C VAL A 82 14.15 -17.73 3.99
N PRO A 83 13.02 -18.20 4.57
CA PRO A 83 11.84 -18.54 3.79
C PRO A 83 11.48 -17.40 2.83
N ALA A 84 11.15 -17.75 1.60
CA ALA A 84 11.02 -16.77 0.53
C ALA A 84 9.96 -17.19 -0.49
N VAL A 85 9.25 -16.22 -1.04
CA VAL A 85 8.24 -16.40 -2.09
C VAL A 85 8.66 -15.64 -3.34
N THR A 86 8.58 -16.28 -4.50
CA THR A 86 8.75 -15.59 -5.79
C THR A 86 7.39 -15.32 -6.38
N ILE A 87 7.15 -14.08 -6.76
CA ILE A 87 5.85 -13.54 -7.15
C ILE A 87 5.96 -13.01 -8.57
N GLY A 88 5.05 -13.44 -9.43
CA GLY A 88 4.90 -12.87 -10.77
C GLY A 88 4.53 -11.40 -10.72
N ALA A 89 5.02 -10.59 -11.67
CA ALA A 89 4.68 -9.18 -11.72
C ALA A 89 3.18 -8.90 -11.98
N GLY A 90 2.36 -9.93 -12.25
CA GLY A 90 0.89 -9.83 -12.40
C GLY A 90 0.07 -10.21 -11.16
N GLU A 91 0.70 -10.79 -10.14
CA GLU A 91 -0.03 -11.21 -8.94
C GLU A 91 -0.50 -9.99 -8.13
N GLN A 92 -1.68 -10.12 -7.56
CA GLN A 92 -2.25 -9.18 -6.60
C GLN A 92 -1.96 -9.67 -5.18
N TRP A 93 -1.93 -8.77 -4.20
CA TRP A 93 -1.73 -9.17 -2.81
C TRP A 93 -2.75 -10.22 -2.35
N ARG A 94 -3.99 -10.17 -2.87
CA ARG A 94 -5.06 -11.13 -2.58
C ARG A 94 -4.73 -12.60 -2.85
N ASP A 95 -3.95 -12.87 -3.88
CA ASP A 95 -3.53 -14.23 -4.22
C ASP A 95 -2.29 -14.63 -3.41
N VAL A 96 -1.44 -13.65 -3.08
CA VAL A 96 -0.18 -13.82 -2.36
C VAL A 96 -0.36 -14.08 -0.87
N TYR A 97 -1.15 -13.28 -0.14
CA TYR A 97 -1.32 -13.51 1.31
C TYR A 97 -2.07 -14.82 1.56
N LYS A 98 -3.06 -15.17 0.72
CA LYS A 98 -3.74 -16.45 0.79
C LYS A 98 -2.77 -17.63 0.66
N ALA A 99 -1.90 -17.61 -0.35
CA ALA A 99 -0.88 -18.64 -0.53
C ALA A 99 0.13 -18.66 0.64
N ALA A 100 0.48 -17.50 1.20
CA ALA A 100 1.33 -17.42 2.38
C ALA A 100 0.65 -18.00 3.63
N GLY A 101 -0.65 -17.75 3.84
CA GLY A 101 -1.48 -18.29 4.91
C GLY A 101 -1.58 -19.81 4.86
N GLU A 102 -1.82 -20.38 3.67
CA GLU A 102 -1.78 -21.84 3.43
C GLU A 102 -0.45 -22.48 3.84
N HIS A 103 0.67 -21.74 3.68
CA HIS A 103 2.00 -22.16 4.10
C HIS A 103 2.40 -21.73 5.53
N LYS A 104 1.51 -21.08 6.28
CA LYS A 104 1.77 -20.50 7.62
C LYS A 104 2.97 -19.55 7.61
N LEU A 105 2.96 -18.61 6.68
CA LEU A 105 3.97 -17.57 6.50
C LEU A 105 3.30 -16.19 6.50
N THR A 106 4.03 -15.17 6.91
CA THR A 106 3.63 -13.77 6.79
C THR A 106 4.49 -13.08 5.73
N VAL A 107 3.87 -12.25 4.89
CA VAL A 107 4.55 -11.42 3.87
C VAL A 107 4.21 -9.97 4.14
N VAL A 108 5.14 -9.06 3.90
CA VAL A 108 4.87 -7.62 3.97
C VAL A 108 4.15 -7.21 2.69
N ASP A 109 2.84 -6.95 2.79
CA ASP A 109 1.93 -6.73 1.67
C ASP A 109 1.38 -5.29 1.58
N GLY A 110 0.51 -5.02 0.60
CA GLY A 110 -0.23 -3.76 0.48
C GLY A 110 -1.63 -3.86 1.08
N ALA A 111 -2.08 -2.80 1.76
CA ALA A 111 -3.37 -2.76 2.47
C ALA A 111 -4.62 -2.97 1.60
N ALA A 112 -4.53 -2.80 0.28
CA ALA A 112 -5.64 -3.05 -0.65
C ALA A 112 -5.35 -4.33 -1.45
N SER A 113 -6.31 -5.25 -1.48
CA SER A 113 -6.15 -6.64 -1.92
C SER A 113 -5.75 -6.72 -3.41
N SER A 114 -6.31 -5.84 -4.25
CA SER A 114 -6.02 -5.73 -5.69
C SER A 114 -4.79 -4.89 -6.04
N VAL A 115 -3.99 -4.46 -5.06
CA VAL A 115 -2.70 -3.84 -5.36
C VAL A 115 -1.72 -4.90 -5.87
N GLY A 116 -1.01 -4.58 -6.94
CA GLY A 116 -0.08 -5.48 -7.60
C GLY A 116 1.19 -5.72 -6.79
N ALA A 117 1.42 -6.96 -6.38
CA ALA A 117 2.45 -7.35 -5.41
C ALA A 117 3.87 -7.18 -5.93
N ALA A 118 4.13 -7.45 -7.20
CA ALA A 118 5.38 -7.15 -7.89
C ALA A 118 5.15 -6.06 -8.95
N GLY A 119 4.80 -4.86 -8.48
CA GLY A 119 4.44 -3.72 -9.33
C GLY A 119 4.89 -2.36 -8.76
N GLY A 120 4.08 -1.33 -9.01
CA GLY A 120 4.36 0.04 -8.57
C GLY A 120 4.39 0.21 -7.04
N TRP A 121 3.66 -0.62 -6.29
CA TRP A 121 3.71 -0.66 -4.83
C TRP A 121 5.13 -0.93 -4.33
N LEU A 122 5.77 -1.99 -4.84
CA LEU A 122 7.15 -2.30 -4.52
C LEU A 122 8.07 -1.19 -4.99
N GLN A 123 8.00 -0.85 -6.27
CA GLN A 123 8.93 0.08 -6.92
C GLN A 123 8.93 1.49 -6.31
N GLY A 124 7.90 1.84 -5.52
CA GLY A 124 7.80 3.09 -4.75
C GLY A 124 8.05 2.97 -3.24
N GLY A 125 8.48 1.81 -2.74
CA GLY A 125 8.74 1.54 -1.32
C GLY A 125 7.84 0.44 -0.75
N GLY A 126 6.53 0.62 -0.83
CA GLY A 126 5.53 -0.33 -0.34
C GLY A 126 5.42 -0.33 1.19
N HIS A 127 4.47 0.43 1.73
CA HIS A 127 4.22 0.48 3.17
C HIS A 127 3.18 -0.56 3.60
N ASN A 128 3.33 -1.03 4.84
CA ASN A 128 2.44 -1.98 5.50
C ASN A 128 2.43 -1.70 7.03
N PRO A 129 1.40 -2.10 7.80
CA PRO A 129 1.45 -2.00 9.26
C PRO A 129 2.61 -2.79 9.88
N LEU A 130 3.00 -3.92 9.28
CA LEU A 130 4.16 -4.71 9.70
C LEU A 130 5.51 -4.08 9.31
N SER A 131 5.55 -2.96 8.59
CA SER A 131 6.82 -2.39 8.12
C SER A 131 7.75 -1.89 9.25
N SER A 132 7.22 -1.63 10.44
CA SER A 132 8.04 -1.36 11.63
C SER A 132 8.71 -2.60 12.23
N LEU A 133 8.21 -3.80 11.94
CA LEU A 133 8.80 -5.08 12.35
C LEU A 133 9.75 -5.65 11.29
N PHE A 134 9.37 -5.54 10.02
CA PHE A 134 9.99 -6.29 8.91
C PHE A 134 10.57 -5.40 7.80
N GLY A 135 10.48 -4.07 7.92
CA GLY A 135 10.85 -3.11 6.88
C GLY A 135 9.74 -2.91 5.83
N LEU A 136 9.95 -1.96 4.92
CA LEU A 136 9.07 -1.73 3.77
C LEU A 136 9.12 -2.93 2.80
N GLY A 137 8.22 -2.98 1.82
CA GLY A 137 8.23 -4.00 0.77
C GLY A 137 9.59 -4.11 0.07
N VAL A 138 10.22 -2.97 -0.18
CA VAL A 138 11.60 -2.88 -0.73
C VAL A 138 12.68 -3.48 0.15
N ASP A 139 12.55 -3.39 1.48
CA ASP A 139 13.48 -4.02 2.43
C ASP A 139 13.30 -5.55 2.47
N ASN A 140 12.16 -6.04 1.99
CA ASN A 140 11.83 -7.45 1.89
C ASN A 140 12.17 -8.05 0.53
N ALA A 141 12.46 -7.25 -0.49
CA ALA A 141 12.92 -7.76 -1.78
C ALA A 141 14.32 -8.39 -1.64
N LEU A 142 14.48 -9.58 -2.21
CA LEU A 142 15.74 -10.33 -2.26
C LEU A 142 16.33 -10.34 -3.68
N GLN A 143 15.46 -10.38 -4.69
CA GLN A 143 15.84 -10.54 -6.09
C GLN A 143 14.68 -10.11 -7.00
N CYS A 144 14.99 -9.71 -8.22
CA CYS A 144 14.01 -9.51 -9.28
C CYS A 144 14.52 -10.00 -10.64
N THR A 145 13.60 -10.18 -11.58
CA THR A 145 13.93 -10.37 -13.01
C THR A 145 13.33 -9.23 -13.81
N VAL A 146 14.14 -8.57 -14.65
CA VAL A 146 13.79 -7.35 -15.37
C VAL A 146 14.15 -7.46 -16.85
N VAL A 147 13.25 -7.07 -17.74
CA VAL A 147 13.56 -6.81 -19.16
C VAL A 147 13.95 -5.35 -19.33
N LYS A 148 15.21 -5.12 -19.72
CA LYS A 148 15.75 -3.79 -20.02
C LYS A 148 15.20 -3.22 -21.34
N ALA A 149 15.39 -1.92 -21.56
CA ALA A 149 14.99 -1.23 -22.80
C ALA A 149 15.69 -1.77 -24.08
N ASP A 150 16.85 -2.43 -23.96
CA ASP A 150 17.53 -3.14 -25.05
C ASP A 150 17.01 -4.57 -25.26
N GLY A 151 15.94 -4.95 -24.57
CA GLY A 151 15.34 -6.28 -24.63
C GLY A 151 16.15 -7.37 -23.91
N VAL A 152 17.24 -7.05 -23.22
CA VAL A 152 18.00 -8.02 -22.42
C VAL A 152 17.27 -8.28 -21.11
N THR A 153 16.96 -9.55 -20.83
CA THR A 153 16.45 -9.98 -19.53
C THR A 153 17.60 -10.18 -18.55
N VAL A 154 17.53 -9.55 -17.38
CA VAL A 154 18.53 -9.66 -16.31
C VAL A 154 17.86 -10.13 -15.01
N LYS A 155 18.51 -11.04 -14.30
CA LYS A 155 18.21 -11.34 -12.89
C LYS A 155 19.11 -10.45 -12.02
N ALA A 156 18.51 -9.74 -11.08
CA ALA A 156 19.18 -8.71 -10.29
C ALA A 156 18.90 -8.90 -8.80
N ASN A 157 19.94 -8.77 -7.97
CA ASN A 157 19.89 -8.82 -6.51
C ASN A 157 21.05 -7.99 -5.93
N VAL A 158 21.30 -8.08 -4.63
CA VAL A 158 22.39 -7.33 -3.97
C VAL A 158 23.81 -7.73 -4.41
N CYS A 159 23.97 -8.91 -5.02
CA CYS A 159 25.26 -9.46 -5.48
C CYS A 159 25.47 -9.34 -7.01
N TYR A 160 24.39 -9.40 -7.80
CA TYR A 160 24.43 -9.41 -9.27
C TYR A 160 23.51 -8.34 -9.84
N ASN A 161 24.00 -7.53 -10.80
CA ASN A 161 23.24 -6.41 -11.40
C ASN A 161 22.65 -5.46 -10.34
N LYS A 162 23.43 -5.13 -9.30
CA LYS A 162 22.97 -4.40 -8.11
C LYS A 162 22.33 -3.05 -8.42
N ASP A 163 22.85 -2.33 -9.42
CA ASP A 163 22.27 -1.07 -9.92
C ASP A 163 20.85 -1.26 -10.46
N ARG A 164 20.60 -2.37 -11.19
CA ARG A 164 19.27 -2.74 -11.69
C ARG A 164 18.36 -3.20 -10.56
N PHE A 165 18.88 -3.92 -9.57
CA PHE A 165 18.09 -4.31 -8.41
C PHE A 165 17.63 -3.10 -7.60
N MET A 166 18.54 -2.16 -7.30
CA MET A 166 18.20 -0.90 -6.62
C MET A 166 17.20 -0.08 -7.45
N GLY A 167 17.41 0.09 -8.75
CA GLY A 167 16.48 0.81 -9.62
C GLY A 167 15.09 0.16 -9.69
N ALA A 168 15.01 -1.17 -9.85
CA ALA A 168 13.76 -1.91 -9.98
C ALA A 168 13.02 -2.17 -8.66
N THR A 169 13.57 -1.78 -7.51
CA THR A 169 12.89 -1.86 -6.20
C THR A 169 12.69 -0.48 -5.58
N TRP A 170 13.69 0.42 -5.61
CA TRP A 170 13.60 1.74 -4.98
C TRP A 170 13.39 2.90 -5.98
N GLY A 171 13.65 2.68 -7.26
CA GLY A 171 13.81 3.76 -8.25
C GLY A 171 12.53 4.27 -8.92
N GLY A 172 11.35 3.85 -8.46
CA GLY A 172 10.06 4.22 -9.04
C GLY A 172 9.63 3.35 -10.23
N GLY A 173 8.31 3.16 -10.33
CA GLY A 173 7.69 2.31 -11.35
C GLY A 173 8.00 2.72 -12.80
N SER A 174 7.98 1.74 -13.70
CA SER A 174 7.97 1.92 -15.17
C SER A 174 9.18 2.66 -15.76
N THR A 175 10.28 2.76 -15.01
CA THR A 175 11.48 3.54 -15.41
C THR A 175 12.72 2.67 -15.66
N TRP A 176 12.95 1.65 -14.84
CA TRP A 176 14.20 0.87 -14.83
C TRP A 176 14.16 -0.40 -15.69
N GLY A 177 13.04 -0.65 -16.36
CA GLY A 177 12.75 -1.83 -17.17
C GLY A 177 11.35 -2.39 -16.85
N VAL A 178 11.01 -3.51 -17.48
CA VAL A 178 9.77 -4.23 -17.19
C VAL A 178 10.07 -5.35 -16.20
N LEU A 179 9.53 -5.24 -14.99
CA LEU A 179 9.61 -6.29 -13.96
C LEU A 179 8.81 -7.51 -14.43
N LEU A 180 9.38 -8.71 -14.30
CA LEU A 180 8.74 -9.99 -14.61
C LEU A 180 8.34 -10.75 -13.35
N ASP A 181 9.24 -10.75 -12.36
CA ASP A 181 9.08 -11.40 -11.07
C ASP A 181 9.93 -10.71 -10.00
N VAL A 182 9.55 -10.92 -8.74
CA VAL A 182 10.31 -10.55 -7.55
C VAL A 182 10.28 -11.69 -6.53
N THR A 183 11.42 -11.95 -5.90
CA THR A 183 11.52 -12.82 -4.71
C THR A 183 11.51 -11.95 -3.46
N TYR A 184 10.57 -12.19 -2.54
CA TYR A 184 10.49 -11.57 -1.22
C TYR A 184 10.93 -12.51 -0.11
N LYS A 185 11.44 -11.94 0.99
CA LYS A 185 11.46 -12.59 2.31
C LYS A 185 10.04 -12.92 2.75
N THR A 186 9.85 -14.05 3.42
CA THR A 186 8.68 -14.33 4.24
C THR A 186 9.10 -14.49 5.70
N HIS A 187 8.15 -14.29 6.59
CA HIS A 187 8.35 -14.21 8.04
C HIS A 187 7.51 -15.29 8.74
N PRO A 188 7.83 -15.65 9.99
CA PRO A 188 6.98 -16.50 10.82
C PRO A 188 5.56 -15.93 10.97
N PRO A 189 4.55 -16.77 11.25
CA PRO A 189 3.19 -16.32 11.55
C PRO A 189 3.19 -15.21 12.60
N THR A 190 2.66 -14.06 12.22
CA THR A 190 2.54 -12.90 13.11
C THR A 190 1.09 -12.79 13.58
N SER A 191 0.84 -13.09 14.86
CA SER A 191 -0.47 -12.84 15.50
C SER A 191 -0.65 -11.35 15.80
N LEU A 192 -1.88 -10.88 15.97
CA LEU A 192 -2.14 -9.47 16.28
C LEU A 192 -3.42 -9.23 17.07
N VAL A 193 -3.40 -8.14 17.83
CA VAL A 193 -4.58 -7.51 18.43
C VAL A 193 -5.04 -6.37 17.52
N THR A 194 -6.35 -6.23 17.32
CA THR A 194 -6.95 -5.01 16.76
C THR A 194 -7.74 -4.27 17.83
N VAL A 195 -7.77 -2.94 17.72
CA VAL A 195 -8.64 -2.06 18.53
C VAL A 195 -9.12 -0.93 17.61
N PRO A 196 -10.06 -1.17 16.68
CA PRO A 196 -10.66 -0.11 15.90
C PRO A 196 -11.25 0.93 16.87
N ILE A 197 -10.78 2.17 16.77
CA ILE A 197 -11.26 3.32 17.53
C ILE A 197 -12.08 4.17 16.56
N SER A 198 -13.32 4.49 16.91
CA SER A 198 -14.15 5.48 16.24
C SER A 198 -14.48 6.59 17.23
N LEU A 199 -14.07 7.82 16.94
CA LEU A 199 -14.38 9.00 17.75
C LEU A 199 -15.32 9.92 16.98
N ASN A 200 -16.39 10.37 17.65
CA ASN A 200 -17.26 11.44 17.20
C ASN A 200 -17.17 12.63 18.15
N THR A 201 -17.24 13.85 17.59
CA THR A 201 -17.27 15.11 18.36
C THR A 201 -18.53 15.93 18.07
N THR A 202 -18.83 16.89 18.94
CA THR A 202 -19.93 17.85 18.73
C THR A 202 -19.63 18.87 17.63
N ASP A 203 -18.36 19.17 17.40
CA ASP A 203 -17.88 20.22 16.50
C ASP A 203 -16.42 19.96 16.06
N SER A 204 -15.98 20.70 15.02
CA SER A 204 -14.64 20.55 14.44
C SER A 204 -13.51 21.07 15.33
N GLN A 205 -13.80 21.99 16.26
CA GLN A 205 -12.80 22.48 17.22
C GLN A 205 -12.46 21.39 18.24
N LYS A 206 -13.45 20.61 18.70
CA LYS A 206 -13.24 19.39 19.50
C LYS A 206 -12.48 18.31 18.73
N LEU A 207 -12.77 18.12 17.44
CA LEU A 207 -12.01 17.17 16.59
C LEU A 207 -10.54 17.59 16.44
N LYS A 208 -10.28 18.89 16.30
CA LYS A 208 -8.93 19.46 16.24
C LYS A 208 -8.17 19.33 17.57
N GLU A 209 -8.82 19.61 18.70
CA GLU A 209 -8.26 19.39 20.04
C GLU A 209 -7.86 17.92 20.25
N PHE A 210 -8.76 16.98 19.90
CA PHE A 210 -8.45 15.55 19.91
C PHE A 210 -7.28 15.20 18.98
N THR A 211 -7.26 15.76 17.77
CA THR A 211 -6.22 15.49 16.76
C THR A 211 -4.84 15.95 17.25
N GLU A 212 -4.75 17.08 17.94
CA GLU A 212 -3.50 17.51 18.58
C GLU A 212 -3.05 16.51 19.66
N VAL A 213 -3.95 16.08 20.54
CA VAL A 213 -3.66 15.11 21.60
C VAL A 213 -3.21 13.77 21.03
N PHE A 214 -3.92 13.27 20.01
CA PHE A 214 -3.56 12.07 19.26
C PHE A 214 -2.16 12.19 18.64
N PHE A 215 -1.84 13.30 17.97
CA PHE A 215 -0.50 13.54 17.41
C PHE A 215 0.59 13.60 18.47
N ARG A 216 0.34 14.20 19.65
CA ARG A 216 1.30 14.18 20.76
C ARG A 216 1.53 12.77 21.32
N ALA A 217 0.50 11.93 21.35
CA ALA A 217 0.57 10.55 21.83
C ALA A 217 1.17 9.56 20.81
N LEU A 218 0.95 9.80 19.51
CA LEU A 218 1.29 8.89 18.40
C LEU A 218 2.75 8.38 18.42
N PRO A 219 3.78 9.20 18.71
CA PRO A 219 5.16 8.71 18.90
C PRO A 219 5.30 7.59 19.93
N ASN A 220 4.68 7.74 21.11
CA ASN A 220 4.74 6.77 22.22
C ASN A 220 3.89 5.53 21.93
N ILE A 221 2.74 5.71 21.27
CA ILE A 221 1.89 4.61 20.77
C ILE A 221 2.69 3.75 19.77
N THR A 222 3.41 4.40 18.84
CA THR A 222 4.24 3.73 17.82
C THR A 222 5.44 3.01 18.44
N ASP A 223 6.15 3.65 19.37
CA ASP A 223 7.28 3.05 20.09
C ASP A 223 6.90 1.79 20.87
N LYS A 224 5.67 1.73 21.38
CA LYS A 224 5.12 0.56 22.08
C LYS A 224 4.52 -0.49 21.13
N GLY A 225 4.71 -0.37 19.82
CA GLY A 225 4.34 -1.39 18.84
C GLY A 225 2.92 -1.29 18.28
N ILE A 226 2.18 -0.21 18.56
CA ILE A 226 0.88 0.05 17.92
C ILE A 226 1.09 0.83 16.62
N ARG A 227 0.46 0.37 15.54
CA ARG A 227 0.40 1.02 14.22
C ARG A 227 -0.99 0.88 13.64
N GLY A 228 -1.21 1.40 12.44
CA GLY A 228 -2.48 1.24 11.75
C GLY A 228 -2.73 2.31 10.71
N TYR A 229 -4.01 2.47 10.37
CA TYR A 229 -4.50 3.49 9.45
C TYR A 229 -5.45 4.44 10.18
N VAL A 230 -5.24 5.74 9.98
CA VAL A 230 -6.05 6.80 10.60
C VAL A 230 -6.78 7.54 9.49
N SER A 231 -8.07 7.82 9.71
CA SER A 231 -8.89 8.66 8.84
C SER A 231 -9.58 9.74 9.66
N TRP A 232 -9.69 10.94 9.10
CA TRP A 232 -10.51 12.02 9.64
C TRP A 232 -11.77 12.12 8.78
N VAL A 233 -12.92 11.80 9.38
CA VAL A 233 -14.24 11.91 8.77
C VAL A 233 -14.76 13.32 9.08
N LEU A 234 -14.20 14.30 8.38
CA LEU A 234 -14.51 15.71 8.61
C LEU A 234 -16.01 16.00 8.44
N PRO A 235 -16.61 16.90 9.26
CA PRO A 235 -15.94 17.81 10.19
C PRO A 235 -15.78 17.31 11.64
N VAL A 236 -16.33 16.15 12.02
CA VAL A 236 -16.51 15.75 13.43
C VAL A 236 -16.11 14.30 13.77
N GLY A 237 -15.75 13.48 12.80
CA GLY A 237 -15.39 12.09 12.99
C GLY A 237 -13.88 11.82 12.86
N PHE A 238 -13.42 10.79 13.56
CA PHE A 238 -12.09 10.22 13.46
C PHE A 238 -12.19 8.70 13.55
N SER A 239 -11.38 7.98 12.79
CA SER A 239 -11.20 6.54 12.99
C SER A 239 -9.72 6.18 12.99
N PHE A 240 -9.33 5.29 13.90
CA PHE A 240 -8.00 4.69 13.94
C PHE A 240 -8.14 3.17 13.99
N PHE A 241 -7.73 2.55 12.89
CA PHE A 241 -7.70 1.10 12.75
C PHE A 241 -6.39 0.55 13.34
N VAL A 242 -6.39 0.33 14.65
CA VAL A 242 -5.23 -0.14 15.44
C VAL A 242 -4.86 -1.58 15.08
N ILE A 243 -3.56 -1.80 14.92
CA ILE A 243 -2.92 -3.09 14.69
C ILE A 243 -1.74 -3.21 15.64
N HIS A 244 -1.83 -4.13 16.61
CA HIS A 244 -0.76 -4.43 17.56
C HIS A 244 -0.31 -5.88 17.40
N ALA A 245 0.51 -6.10 16.37
CA ALA A 245 1.07 -7.40 16.03
C ALA A 245 2.15 -7.83 17.05
N ASN A 246 2.12 -9.12 17.42
CA ASN A 246 2.85 -9.75 18.53
C ASN A 246 2.55 -9.14 19.92
N SER A 247 1.39 -8.50 20.11
CA SER A 247 0.90 -8.08 21.43
C SER A 247 0.65 -9.29 22.34
N SER A 248 0.85 -9.11 23.65
CA SER A 248 0.49 -10.10 24.68
C SER A 248 -1.03 -10.19 24.95
N GLY A 249 -1.85 -9.37 24.29
CA GLY A 249 -3.32 -9.46 24.32
C GLY A 249 -4.02 -8.11 24.41
N ILE A 250 -5.36 -8.13 24.28
CA ILE A 250 -6.23 -6.93 24.27
C ILE A 250 -5.95 -5.98 25.44
N ALA A 251 -5.89 -6.50 26.67
CA ALA A 251 -5.65 -5.66 27.86
C ALA A 251 -4.33 -4.88 27.81
N ALA A 252 -3.26 -5.46 27.24
CA ALA A 252 -1.98 -4.79 27.09
C ALA A 252 -2.02 -3.71 26.00
N THR A 253 -2.75 -3.96 24.89
CA THR A 253 -2.98 -2.96 23.84
C THR A 253 -3.83 -1.79 24.37
N ASN A 254 -4.91 -2.09 25.11
CA ASN A 254 -5.80 -1.06 25.66
C ASN A 254 -5.07 -0.20 26.70
N ALA A 255 -4.23 -0.78 27.55
CA ALA A 255 -3.41 -0.02 28.51
C ALA A 255 -2.41 0.98 27.84
N ILE A 256 -2.05 0.78 26.57
CA ILE A 256 -1.24 1.74 25.79
C ILE A 256 -2.10 2.88 25.27
N LEU A 257 -3.33 2.58 24.84
CA LEU A 257 -4.30 3.51 24.25
C LEU A 257 -5.10 4.27 25.32
N GLN A 258 -5.14 3.79 26.55
CA GLN A 258 -5.93 4.32 27.67
C GLN A 258 -5.88 5.85 27.81
N PRO A 259 -4.72 6.54 27.67
CA PRO A 259 -4.67 8.01 27.76
C PRO A 259 -5.52 8.75 26.71
N ILE A 260 -5.87 8.10 25.58
CA ILE A 260 -6.77 8.64 24.56
C ILE A 260 -8.23 8.54 25.04
N PHE A 261 -8.61 7.38 25.59
CA PHE A 261 -9.94 7.16 26.16
C PHE A 261 -10.16 8.06 27.39
N ASP A 262 -9.21 8.10 28.30
CA ASP A 262 -9.23 8.96 29.49
C ASP A 262 -9.40 10.44 29.11
N TRP A 263 -8.75 10.90 28.03
CA TRP A 263 -8.90 12.26 27.54
C TRP A 263 -10.32 12.52 27.00
N ALA A 264 -10.88 11.59 26.23
CA ALA A 264 -12.23 11.73 25.69
C ALA A 264 -13.29 11.79 26.80
N ASP A 265 -13.22 10.87 27.78
CA ASP A 265 -14.13 10.85 28.94
C ASP A 265 -14.07 12.15 29.77
N GLN A 266 -12.89 12.80 29.80
CA GLN A 266 -12.68 14.08 30.48
C GLN A 266 -13.06 15.31 29.63
N ASN A 267 -13.39 15.14 28.35
CA ASN A 267 -13.70 16.23 27.42
C ASN A 267 -15.14 16.11 26.89
N PRO A 268 -16.10 16.82 27.52
CA PRO A 268 -17.47 16.88 27.05
C PRO A 268 -17.58 17.28 25.58
N GLY A 269 -18.49 16.62 24.87
CA GLY A 269 -18.64 16.77 23.42
C GLY A 269 -17.71 15.87 22.60
N THR A 270 -17.11 14.84 23.22
CA THR A 270 -16.42 13.75 22.53
C THR A 270 -16.97 12.40 22.99
N HIS A 271 -16.94 11.40 22.11
CA HIS A 271 -17.35 10.03 22.40
C HIS A 271 -16.48 9.05 21.60
N ILE A 272 -16.02 7.97 22.24
CA ILE A 272 -15.24 6.91 21.59
C ILE A 272 -15.98 5.58 21.69
N ASP A 273 -16.18 4.96 20.53
CA ASP A 273 -16.55 3.55 20.38
C ASP A 273 -15.30 2.74 20.01
N SER A 274 -15.17 1.52 20.55
CA SER A 274 -14.12 0.57 20.13
C SER A 274 -14.52 -0.88 20.37
N ASP A 275 -14.12 -1.79 19.49
CA ASP A 275 -14.38 -3.23 19.59
C ASP A 275 -13.13 -4.07 19.31
N SER A 276 -12.56 -4.68 20.35
CA SER A 276 -11.19 -5.24 20.29
C SER A 276 -11.16 -6.70 19.82
N GLY A 277 -10.37 -6.97 18.77
CA GLY A 277 -10.21 -8.31 18.20
C GLY A 277 -8.84 -8.96 18.49
N ASN A 278 -8.79 -10.29 18.43
CA ASN A 278 -7.56 -11.07 18.39
C ASN A 278 -7.52 -11.91 17.10
N PHE A 279 -6.40 -11.87 16.39
CA PHE A 279 -6.20 -12.65 15.17
C PHE A 279 -4.95 -13.54 15.30
N PRO A 280 -5.07 -14.86 15.03
CA PRO A 280 -3.96 -15.80 15.16
C PRO A 280 -2.88 -15.59 14.09
N SER A 281 -3.21 -14.90 13.00
CA SER A 281 -2.26 -14.58 11.92
C SER A 281 -2.64 -13.27 11.22
N PHE A 282 -1.64 -12.65 10.58
CA PHE A 282 -1.86 -11.47 9.74
C PHE A 282 -2.78 -11.76 8.53
N ASP A 283 -2.72 -12.97 7.97
CA ASP A 283 -3.63 -13.44 6.90
C ASP A 283 -5.09 -13.45 7.38
N SER A 284 -5.40 -14.09 8.51
CA SER A 284 -6.77 -14.12 9.07
C SER A 284 -7.34 -12.72 9.35
N PHE A 285 -6.47 -11.78 9.75
CA PHE A 285 -6.84 -10.38 9.93
C PHE A 285 -7.07 -9.65 8.61
N PHE A 286 -6.21 -9.88 7.61
CA PHE A 286 -6.37 -9.30 6.28
C PHE A 286 -7.66 -9.81 5.62
N VAL A 287 -7.97 -11.10 5.79
CA VAL A 287 -9.22 -11.67 5.31
C VAL A 287 -10.42 -10.99 5.95
N GLU A 288 -10.46 -10.87 7.28
CA GLU A 288 -11.60 -10.25 7.99
C GLU A 288 -11.86 -8.79 7.54
N TYR A 289 -10.83 -7.95 7.47
CA TYR A 289 -11.00 -6.50 7.30
C TYR A 289 -10.73 -5.97 5.87
N PHE A 290 -10.06 -6.74 5.00
CA PHE A 290 -9.61 -6.27 3.68
C PHE A 290 -9.86 -7.26 2.52
N SER A 291 -10.49 -8.43 2.73
CA SER A 291 -10.86 -9.33 1.61
C SER A 291 -12.16 -8.99 0.88
N GLY A 292 -12.90 -7.99 1.36
CA GLY A 292 -14.02 -7.41 0.63
C GLY A 292 -13.60 -6.90 -0.76
N GLU A 293 -14.57 -6.52 -1.58
CA GLU A 293 -14.26 -5.79 -2.81
C GLU A 293 -13.56 -4.49 -2.44
N ASP A 294 -12.35 -4.26 -2.99
CA ASP A 294 -11.60 -3.02 -2.74
C ASP A 294 -12.49 -1.83 -3.10
N GLY A 295 -12.73 -0.96 -2.12
CA GLY A 295 -13.76 0.08 -2.17
C GLY A 295 -13.72 1.02 -3.37
N GLU A 296 -14.82 1.76 -3.51
CA GLU A 296 -15.22 2.55 -4.68
C GLU A 296 -14.09 2.97 -5.63
N VAL A 297 -14.21 2.55 -6.89
CA VAL A 297 -13.43 3.12 -7.99
C VAL A 297 -13.93 4.53 -8.27
N GLY A 298 -13.06 5.53 -8.14
CA GLY A 298 -13.45 6.93 -8.30
C GLY A 298 -12.27 7.90 -8.39
N VAL A 299 -12.60 9.18 -8.57
CA VAL A 299 -11.65 10.29 -8.70
C VAL A 299 -10.98 10.60 -7.36
N GLY A 300 -9.73 10.15 -7.18
CA GLY A 300 -8.94 10.39 -5.97
C GLY A 300 -7.76 11.34 -6.20
N TRP A 301 -7.86 12.58 -5.73
CA TRP A 301 -6.73 13.52 -5.68
C TRP A 301 -5.90 13.30 -4.40
N ILE A 302 -5.00 12.31 -4.44
CA ILE A 302 -4.23 11.88 -3.26
C ILE A 302 -2.85 12.56 -3.23
N GLY A 303 -2.62 13.35 -2.19
CA GLY A 303 -1.29 13.83 -1.78
C GLY A 303 -0.69 12.91 -0.69
N GLY A 304 0.62 13.02 -0.46
CA GLY A 304 1.31 12.26 0.58
C GLY A 304 2.54 12.97 1.13
N ARG A 305 2.77 12.84 2.44
CA ARG A 305 3.93 13.43 3.12
C ARG A 305 4.45 12.46 4.18
N LEU A 306 5.75 12.23 4.20
CA LEU A 306 6.42 11.62 5.34
C LEU A 306 6.58 12.69 6.43
N VAL A 307 5.97 12.44 7.60
CA VAL A 307 6.04 13.31 8.78
C VAL A 307 6.98 12.66 9.79
N SER A 308 7.95 13.42 10.33
CA SER A 308 8.90 12.88 11.30
C SER A 308 8.24 12.71 12.68
N LYS A 309 8.74 11.74 13.45
CA LYS A 309 8.35 11.53 14.86
C LYS A 309 8.49 12.83 15.69
N GLU A 310 9.54 13.60 15.41
CA GLU A 310 9.79 14.88 16.07
C GLU A 310 8.74 15.95 15.73
N ALA A 311 8.25 16.00 14.49
CA ALA A 311 7.21 16.94 14.09
C ALA A 311 5.89 16.66 14.83
N PHE A 312 5.53 15.39 15.05
CA PHE A 312 4.38 15.02 15.88
C PHE A 312 4.51 15.49 17.33
N SER A 313 5.71 15.52 17.92
CA SER A 313 5.91 16.04 19.28
C SER A 313 5.99 17.56 19.36
N LYS A 314 6.73 18.20 18.43
CA LYS A 314 7.02 19.65 18.45
C LYS A 314 5.94 20.51 17.79
N ASN A 315 5.24 19.97 16.80
CA ASN A 315 4.33 20.72 15.92
C ASN A 315 2.90 20.14 15.88
N ALA A 316 2.50 19.34 16.87
CA ALA A 316 1.18 18.71 16.95
C ALA A 316 0.02 19.68 16.67
N ALA A 317 0.05 20.88 17.26
CA ALA A 317 -0.99 21.90 17.08
C ALA A 317 -1.09 22.39 15.63
N GLN A 318 0.06 22.66 14.97
CA GLN A 318 0.07 23.09 13.57
C GLN A 318 -0.30 21.94 12.62
N LEU A 319 0.08 20.70 12.94
CA LEU A 319 -0.34 19.53 12.18
C LEU A 319 -1.86 19.33 12.28
N ALA A 320 -2.44 19.42 13.49
CA ALA A 320 -3.89 19.32 13.71
C ALA A 320 -4.66 20.44 12.99
N GLU A 321 -4.16 21.68 13.02
CA GLU A 321 -4.72 22.80 12.25
C GLU A 321 -4.79 22.48 10.75
N VAL A 322 -3.68 22.02 10.15
CA VAL A 322 -3.65 21.67 8.72
C VAL A 322 -4.56 20.48 8.41
N THR A 323 -4.58 19.45 9.25
CA THR A 323 -5.40 18.24 9.06
C THR A 323 -6.91 18.53 9.09
N ILE A 324 -7.37 19.43 9.97
CA ILE A 324 -8.82 19.71 10.13
C ILE A 324 -9.29 20.86 9.26
N ASN A 325 -8.54 21.96 9.17
CA ASN A 325 -9.00 23.20 8.53
C ASN A 325 -8.53 23.38 7.07
N HIS A 326 -7.53 22.60 6.62
CA HIS A 326 -6.93 22.78 5.29
C HIS A 326 -6.75 21.47 4.51
N GLY A 327 -7.87 20.86 4.10
CA GLY A 327 -7.91 19.79 3.09
C GLY A 327 -7.36 20.17 1.70
N HIS A 328 -6.87 21.39 1.53
CA HIS A 328 -6.20 21.88 0.32
C HIS A 328 -4.72 22.19 0.62
N TRP A 329 -3.85 21.24 0.28
CA TRP A 329 -2.43 21.51 0.07
C TRP A 329 -2.29 22.36 -1.19
N ALA A 330 -1.70 23.56 -1.07
CA ALA A 330 -1.29 24.39 -2.21
C ALA A 330 0.11 24.02 -2.70
#